data_AF-A0A939FFT4-F1
#
_entry.id   AF-A0A939FFT4-F1
#
_cell.length_a   1.000
_cell.length_b   1.000
_cell.length_c   1.000
_cell.angle_alpha   90.00
_cell.angle_beta   90.00
_cell.angle_gamma   90.00
#
_symmetry.space_group_name_H-M   'P 1'
#
loop_
_entity.id
_entity.type
_entity.pdbx_description
1 polymer ?
#
loop_
_entity_poly.entity_id
_entity_poly.type
_entity_poly.pdbx_seq_one_letter_code
_entity_poly.pdbx_strand_id
1 'polypeptide(L)' 'LLADEPVSMLDVSIRLGVLNLLKDLKDRLHLAILYITHDIASARYFADTTLVMYAGRIVEGGDSETVTQHPAHPYTQLL' A
#
# COMPACT_ATOMS: atom_id res chain seq x y z
N LEU A 1 8.21 -9.13 6.55
CA LEU A 1 8.72 -9.04 5.16
C LEU A 1 8.69 -7.58 4.74
N LEU A 2 9.77 -7.08 4.11
CA LEU A 2 9.82 -5.74 3.53
C LEU A 2 9.67 -5.88 2.01
N ALA A 3 8.64 -5.27 1.44
CA ALA A 3 8.36 -5.29 0.02
C ALA A 3 8.44 -3.86 -0.53
N ASP A 4 9.59 -3.51 -1.08
CA ASP A 4 9.88 -2.18 -1.63
C ASP A 4 9.57 -2.15 -3.13
N GLU A 5 8.52 -1.43 -3.51
CA GLU A 5 7.98 -1.33 -4.88
C GLU A 5 7.89 -2.69 -5.63
N PRO A 6 7.34 -3.77 -5.04
CA PRO A 6 7.47 -5.12 -5.58
C PRO A 6 6.72 -5.35 -6.90
N VAL A 7 5.91 -4.37 -7.35
CA VAL A 7 5.08 -4.44 -8.56
C VAL A 7 5.28 -3.28 -9.54
N SER A 8 6.25 -2.39 -9.31
CA SER A 8 6.41 -1.16 -10.12
C SER A 8 6.80 -1.44 -11.58
N MET A 9 7.56 -2.49 -11.85
CA MET A 9 8.00 -2.88 -13.20
C MET A 9 7.11 -3.96 -13.84
N LEU A 10 5.97 -4.29 -13.24
CA LEU A 10 5.07 -5.31 -13.76
C LEU A 10 3.95 -4.70 -14.58
N ASP A 11 3.59 -5.40 -15.66
CA ASP A 11 2.36 -5.14 -16.40
C ASP A 11 1.14 -5.16 -15.46
N VAL A 12 0.18 -4.29 -15.75
CA VAL A 12 -1.06 -4.15 -14.98
C VAL A 12 -1.79 -5.50 -14.82
N SER A 13 -1.73 -6.36 -15.84
CA SER A 13 -2.34 -7.69 -15.83
C SER A 13 -1.71 -8.65 -14.81
N ILE A 14 -0.43 -8.48 -14.46
CA ILE A 14 0.31 -9.37 -13.56
C ILE A 14 0.32 -8.85 -12.11
N ARG A 15 0.22 -7.52 -11.93
CA ARG A 15 0.25 -6.84 -10.62
C ARG A 15 -0.69 -7.47 -9.59
N LEU A 16 -1.95 -7.70 -9.97
CA LEU A 16 -2.95 -8.30 -9.09
C LEU A 16 -2.57 -9.73 -8.69
N GLY A 17 -1.97 -10.51 -9.60
CA GLY A 17 -1.50 -11.85 -9.30
C GLY A 17 -0.43 -11.86 -8.21
N VAL A 18 0.54 -10.95 -8.29
CA VAL A 18 1.60 -10.82 -7.28
C VAL A 18 1.05 -10.33 -5.94
N LEU A 19 0.17 -9.32 -5.94
CA LEU A 19 -0.45 -8.83 -4.70
C LEU A 19 -1.28 -9.92 -4.02
N ASN A 20 -2.03 -10.73 -4.78
CA ASN A 20 -2.78 -11.86 -4.25
C ASN A 20 -1.87 -12.94 -3.67
N LEU A 21 -0.75 -13.24 -4.33
CA LEU A 21 0.24 -14.18 -3.80
C LEU A 21 0.83 -13.68 -2.48
N LEU A 22 1.20 -12.41 -2.40
CA LEU A 22 1.73 -11.81 -1.16
C LEU A 22 0.70 -11.85 -0.04
N LYS A 23 -0.59 -11.63 -0.35
CA LYS A 23 -1.68 -11.71 0.62
C LYS A 23 -1.89 -13.14 1.12
N ASP A 24 -1.91 -14.13 0.22
CA ASP A 24 -1.99 -15.55 0.58
C ASP A 24 -0.83 -15.96 1.51
N LEU A 25 0.39 -15.52 1.20
CA LEU A 25 1.55 -15.77 2.05
C LEU A 25 1.44 -15.07 3.42
N LYS A 26 0.92 -13.83 3.46
CA LYS A 26 0.64 -13.11 4.71
C LYS A 26 -0.24 -13.94 5.62
N ASP A 27 -1.34 -14.45 5.08
CA ASP A 27 -2.39 -15.12 5.85
C ASP A 27 -1.98 -16.53 6.28
N ARG A 28 -1.35 -17.30 5.37
CA ARG A 28 -0.91 -18.68 5.64
C ARG A 28 0.27 -18.77 6.59
N LEU A 29 1.18 -17.79 6.54
CA LEU A 29 2.41 -17.80 7.34
C LEU A 29 2.36 -16.80 8.50
N HIS A 30 1.22 -16.11 8.68
CA HIS A 30 1.01 -15.08 9.71
C HIS A 30 2.11 -14.01 9.72
N LEU A 31 2.43 -13.47 8.53
CA LEU A 31 3.51 -12.50 8.37
C LEU A 31 3.02 -11.07 8.59
N ALA A 32 3.86 -10.26 9.22
CA ALA A 32 3.79 -8.81 9.06
C ALA A 32 4.50 -8.42 7.74
N ILE A 33 3.85 -7.60 6.91
CA ILE A 33 4.39 -7.10 5.66
C ILE A 33 4.38 -5.57 5.68
N LEU A 34 5.55 -4.97 5.51
CA LEU A 34 5.69 -3.56 5.19
C LEU A 34 5.79 -3.42 3.67
N TYR A 35 4.75 -2.88 3.07
CA TYR A 35 4.64 -2.67 1.63
C TYR A 35 4.86 -1.18 1.31
N ILE A 36 5.88 -0.89 0.51
CA ILE A 36 6.25 0.48 0.10
C ILE A 36 5.88 0.64 -1.37
N THR A 37 5.15 1.71 -1.68
CA THR A 37 4.71 2.03 -3.03
C THR A 37 4.42 3.52 -3.17
N HIS A 38 4.48 4.02 -4.39
CA HIS A 38 3.94 5.33 -4.76
C HIS A 38 2.53 5.23 -5.39
N ASP A 39 2.01 4.03 -5.61
CA ASP A 39 0.67 3.78 -6.17
C ASP A 39 -0.37 3.57 -5.05
N ILE A 40 -1.18 4.61 -4.80
CA ILE A 40 -2.21 4.63 -3.75
C ILE A 40 -3.29 3.56 -3.94
N ALA A 41 -3.60 3.19 -5.18
CA ALA A 41 -4.57 2.13 -5.46
C ALA A 41 -4.04 0.76 -5.06
N SER A 42 -2.74 0.52 -5.28
CA SER A 42 -2.08 -0.71 -4.82
C SER A 42 -1.96 -0.77 -3.30
N ALA A 43 -1.66 0.36 -2.64
CA ALA A 43 -1.62 0.46 -1.18
C ALA A 43 -2.99 0.15 -0.57
N ARG A 44 -4.06 0.74 -1.11
CA ARG A 44 -5.45 0.45 -0.73
C ARG A 44 -5.79 -1.03 -0.87
N TYR A 45 -5.39 -1.65 -1.98
CA TYR A 45 -5.74 -3.04 -2.27
C TYR A 45 -5.08 -4.04 -1.31
N PHE A 46 -3.83 -3.76 -0.92
CA PHE A 46 -3.00 -4.72 -0.20
C PHE A 46 -2.94 -4.47 1.32
N ALA A 47 -2.86 -3.20 1.74
CA ALA A 47 -2.56 -2.84 3.12
C ALA A 47 -3.82 -2.73 3.97
N ASP A 48 -3.74 -3.20 5.22
CA ASP A 48 -4.77 -2.96 6.24
C ASP A 48 -4.66 -1.53 6.80
N THR A 49 -3.42 -1.02 6.92
CA THR A 49 -3.10 0.34 7.40
C THR A 49 -2.18 1.01 6.41
N THR A 50 -2.49 2.26 6.05
CA THR A 50 -1.68 3.06 5.12
C THR A 50 -1.08 4.26 5.85
N LEU A 51 0.19 4.53 5.58
CA LEU A 51 0.92 5.71 6.03
C LEU A 51 1.37 6.50 4.80
N VAL A 52 1.02 7.78 4.75
CA VAL A 52 1.44 8.69 3.68
C VAL A 52 2.65 9.46 4.16
N MET A 53 3.71 9.42 3.36
CA MET A 53 4.95 10.14 3.63
C MET A 53 5.18 11.25 2.61
N TYR A 54 5.57 12.42 3.09
CA TYR A 54 6.01 13.55 2.26
C TYR A 54 7.25 14.19 2.88
N ALA A 55 8.27 14.43 2.05
CA ALA A 55 9.54 15.03 2.47
C ALA A 55 10.16 14.34 3.71
N GLY A 56 10.12 13.01 3.76
CA GLY A 56 10.67 12.21 4.86
C GLY A 56 9.86 12.25 6.16
N ARG A 57 8.61 12.75 6.13
CA ARG A 57 7.72 12.80 7.30
C ARG A 57 6.41 12.10 7.00
N ILE A 58 5.91 11.34 7.98
CA ILE A 58 4.54 10.82 7.93
C ILE A 58 3.59 12.02 8.08
N VAL A 59 2.77 12.25 7.07
CA VAL A 59 1.80 13.36 7.03
C VAL A 59 0.38 12.90 7.29
N GLU A 60 0.08 11.63 7.07
CA GLU A 60 -1.22 11.03 7.33
C GLU A 60 -1.07 9.51 7.58
N GLY A 61 -1.98 8.93 8.36
CA GLY A 61 -1.97 7.51 8.62
C GLY A 61 -3.28 7.00 9.22
N GLY A 62 -3.65 5.77 8.89
CA GLY A 62 -4.87 5.15 9.39
C GLY A 62 -5.27 3.91 8.60
N ASP A 63 -6.52 3.48 8.82
CA ASP A 63 -7.15 2.45 7.99
C ASP A 63 -7.01 2.79 6.50
N SER A 64 -6.61 1.80 5.71
CA SER A 64 -6.26 2.00 4.31
C SER A 64 -7.44 2.51 3.48
N GLU A 65 -8.66 2.07 3.79
CA GLU A 65 -9.86 2.55 3.13
C GLU A 65 -10.15 4.02 3.48
N THR A 66 -10.00 4.37 4.75
CA THR A 66 -10.21 5.75 5.23
C THR A 66 -9.21 6.73 4.63
N VAL A 67 -7.90 6.42 4.67
CA VAL A 67 -6.84 7.29 4.15
C VAL A 67 -6.99 7.53 2.64
N THR A 68 -7.51 6.54 1.90
CA THR A 68 -7.64 6.64 0.45
C THR A 68 -8.98 7.18 -0.04
N GLN A 69 -10.08 6.99 0.70
CA GLN A 69 -11.41 7.52 0.31
C GLN A 69 -11.74 8.87 0.97
N HIS A 70 -11.23 9.11 2.18
CA HIS A 70 -11.51 10.30 2.96
C HIS A 70 -10.20 10.94 3.46
N PRO A 71 -9.27 11.30 2.56
CA PRO A 71 -7.99 11.87 2.94
C PRO A 71 -8.15 13.19 3.69
N ALA A 72 -7.52 13.28 4.86
CA ALA A 72 -7.57 14.46 5.72
C ALA A 72 -6.45 15.45 5.39
N HIS A 73 -5.27 14.98 5.00
CA HIS A 73 -4.13 15.86 4.73
C HIS A 73 -4.21 16.41 3.29
N PRO A 74 -3.99 17.73 3.07
CA PRO A 74 -4.07 18.34 1.73
C PRO A 74 -3.17 17.68 0.69
N TYR A 75 -2.00 17.19 1.11
CA TYR A 75 -1.11 16.44 0.21
C TYR A 75 -1.73 15.12 -0.25
N THR A 76 -2.35 14.36 0.66
CA THR A 76 -2.98 13.07 0.33
C THR A 76 -4.17 13.26 -0.60
N GLN A 77 -4.88 14.38 -0.49
CA GLN A 77 -5.99 14.74 -1.40
C GLN A 77 -5.55 14.97 -2.86
N LEU A 78 -4.25 15.18 -3.11
CA LEU A 78 -3.70 15.41 -4.46
C LEU A 78 -3.22 14.12 -5.14
N LEU A 79 -3.22 12.97 -4.44
CA LEU A 79 -2.75 11.67 -4.92
C LEU A 79 -3.81 10.88 -5.68
#